data_AF-A0A2D0T5T3-F1
#
_entry.id   AF-A0A2D0T5T3-F1
#
_cell.length_a   1.000
_cell.length_b   1.000
_cell.length_c   1.000
_cell.angle_alpha   90.00
_cell.angle_beta   90.00
_cell.angle_gamma   90.00
#
_symmetry.space_group_name_H-M   'P 1'
#
loop_
_entity.id
_entity.type
_entity.pdbx_description
1 polymer ?
#
loop_
_entity_poly.entity_id
_entity_poly.type
_entity_poly.pdbx_seq_one_letter_code
_entity_poly.pdbx_strand_id
1 'polypeptide(L)'
;MDHAFYVVQSPPEDPTISPDFTYKMSEAELVKFVRLRAANDALFTGKRNTSVIAWRAILKEMGIHRKMSTSQARKKWENLKKKYKEMKNPPPGITVNPTNWQWFSLMEDAMEGRLNDSESMVSTMSLGEDSDYRPDKPRRRGRDSFRSDIELLVDGEDTGLSGDTGRDLGSDRDDMEHERAMLDSDRSALESERMVLEREKMVLDRERAGLERELAALDRDKASLEREKAAVERDRASVEHERAQLEKKRAEMDRERAKMERDRAALERQRAGIGGDVIDNQEGPEKAAAAAEEEIELASIQRRQKFLDLFEKLIENF
;
A
#
# COMPACT_ATOMS: atom_id res chain seq x y z
N MET A 1 1.88 -58.21 30.39
CA MET A 1 3.00 -57.97 29.47
C MET A 1 2.48 -57.20 28.27
N ASP A 2 2.60 -55.88 28.10
CA ASP A 2 2.84 -54.74 28.98
C ASP A 2 2.32 -53.53 28.18
N HIS A 3 1.39 -52.77 28.75
CA HIS A 3 1.05 -51.45 28.24
C HIS A 3 2.10 -50.46 28.75
N ALA A 4 3.22 -50.35 28.02
CA ALA A 4 4.23 -49.34 28.29
C ALA A 4 3.69 -47.96 27.86
N PHE A 5 3.46 -47.10 28.85
CA PHE A 5 3.17 -45.68 28.69
C PHE A 5 4.25 -45.00 27.86
N TYR A 6 3.91 -44.52 26.66
CA TYR A 6 4.73 -43.52 25.97
C TYR A 6 4.46 -42.15 26.60
N VAL A 7 5.26 -41.80 27.60
CA VAL A 7 5.44 -40.41 28.04
C VAL A 7 6.23 -39.71 26.94
N VAL A 8 5.57 -38.85 26.16
CA VAL A 8 6.23 -37.92 25.26
C VAL A 8 6.98 -36.91 26.13
N GLN A 9 8.28 -37.13 26.34
CA GLN A 9 9.18 -36.11 26.85
C GLN A 9 9.35 -35.05 25.77
N SER A 10 8.74 -33.89 25.97
CA SER A 10 9.07 -32.67 25.23
C SER A 10 10.57 -32.36 25.41
N PRO A 11 11.31 -32.02 24.34
CA PRO A 11 12.70 -31.63 24.45
C PRO A 11 12.87 -30.38 25.33
N PRO A 12 13.98 -30.25 26.07
CA PRO A 12 14.24 -29.07 26.88
C PRO A 12 14.34 -27.83 25.99
N GLU A 13 13.54 -26.81 26.28
CA GLU A 13 13.63 -25.52 25.61
C GLU A 13 15.02 -24.94 25.80
N ASP A 14 15.72 -24.79 24.69
CA ASP A 14 17.04 -24.17 24.60
C ASP A 14 16.89 -22.67 24.93
N PRO A 15 17.47 -22.13 26.02
CA PRO A 15 17.25 -20.75 26.45
C PRO A 15 18.09 -19.73 25.64
N THR A 16 18.48 -20.07 24.41
CA THR A 16 19.42 -19.27 23.59
C THR A 16 18.76 -18.50 22.45
N ILE A 17 17.42 -18.43 22.38
CA ILE A 17 16.76 -17.31 21.69
C ILE A 17 16.87 -16.10 22.61
N SER A 18 17.99 -15.38 22.49
CA SER A 18 18.17 -14.08 23.14
C SER A 18 16.95 -13.21 22.81
N PRO A 19 16.16 -12.77 23.81
CA PRO A 19 15.04 -11.90 23.54
C PRO A 19 15.61 -10.61 22.97
N ASP A 20 15.32 -10.35 21.70
CA ASP A 20 15.45 -9.04 21.08
C ASP A 20 15.15 -7.98 22.14
N PHE A 21 16.13 -7.12 22.44
CA PHE A 21 15.97 -5.94 23.29
C PHE A 21 14.84 -5.07 22.72
N THR A 22 13.60 -5.44 23.03
CA THR A 22 12.39 -4.85 22.50
C THR A 22 12.00 -3.79 23.51
N TYR A 23 12.68 -2.65 23.45
CA TYR A 23 12.31 -1.49 24.23
C TYR A 23 10.84 -1.14 23.96
N LYS A 24 10.00 -1.30 24.99
CA LYS A 24 8.59 -0.90 24.94
C LYS A 24 8.50 0.57 25.29
N MET A 25 8.46 1.43 24.27
CA MET A 25 8.22 2.86 24.45
C MET A 25 6.89 3.10 25.17
N SER A 26 6.91 3.98 26.17
CA SER A 26 5.72 4.50 26.82
C SER A 26 4.89 5.37 25.88
N GLU A 27 3.64 5.60 26.25
CA GLU A 27 2.70 6.45 25.51
C GLU A 27 3.23 7.89 25.35
N ALA A 28 3.79 8.49 26.41
CA ALA A 28 4.39 9.82 26.35
C ALA A 28 5.62 9.86 25.41
N GLU A 29 6.48 8.84 25.45
CA GLU A 29 7.63 8.74 24.55
C GLU A 29 7.22 8.57 23.09
N LEU A 30 6.14 7.84 22.82
CA LEU A 30 5.62 7.66 21.47
C LEU A 30 5.05 8.97 20.91
N VAL A 31 4.32 9.73 21.71
CA VAL A 31 3.81 11.05 21.32
C VAL A 31 4.95 11.98 20.94
N LYS A 32 5.96 12.09 21.82
CA LYS A 32 7.16 12.91 21.57
C LYS A 32 7.93 12.42 20.34
N PHE A 33 8.06 11.10 20.16
CA PHE A 33 8.74 10.50 19.01
C PHE A 33 8.06 10.86 17.68
N VAL A 34 6.73 10.75 17.61
CA VAL A 34 5.98 11.05 16.39
C VAL A 34 6.06 12.54 16.07
N ARG A 35 5.93 13.42 17.07
CA ARG A 35 6.06 14.88 16.90
C ARG A 35 7.45 15.28 16.42
N LEU A 36 8.50 14.84 17.11
CA LEU A 36 9.88 15.13 16.73
C LEU A 36 10.21 14.62 15.34
N ARG A 37 9.72 13.43 14.96
CA ARG A 37 9.91 12.93 13.60
C ARG A 37 9.20 13.80 12.57
N ALA A 38 7.94 14.16 12.81
CA ALA A 38 7.13 14.94 11.88
C ALA A 38 7.70 16.35 11.67
N ALA A 39 8.05 17.03 12.76
CA ALA A 39 8.67 18.36 12.72
C ALA A 39 10.05 18.35 12.02
N ASN A 40 10.78 17.23 12.08
CA ASN A 40 12.09 17.08 11.45
C ASN A 40 12.03 16.27 10.14
N ASP A 41 10.88 16.20 9.45
CA ASP A 41 10.75 15.46 8.18
C ASP A 41 11.74 15.96 7.11
N ALA A 42 12.07 17.26 7.15
CA ALA A 42 13.10 17.87 6.29
C ALA A 42 14.51 17.27 6.46
N LEU A 43 14.81 16.58 7.57
CA LEU A 43 16.10 15.88 7.77
C LEU A 43 16.13 14.49 7.11
N PHE A 44 14.98 13.96 6.69
CA PHE A 44 14.84 12.63 6.08
C PHE A 44 14.88 12.67 4.55
N THR A 45 15.79 13.45 3.98
CA THR A 45 15.87 13.73 2.52
C THR A 45 16.37 12.56 1.65
N GLY A 46 16.44 11.33 2.17
CA GLY A 46 16.89 10.14 1.43
C GLY A 46 18.37 10.11 1.01
N LYS A 47 19.16 11.12 1.36
CA LYS A 47 20.61 11.17 1.10
C LYS A 47 21.35 10.16 2.00
N ARG A 48 22.54 9.71 1.57
CA ARG A 48 23.31 8.69 2.31
C ARG A 48 23.56 9.15 3.75
N ASN A 49 23.29 8.27 4.71
CA ASN A 49 23.48 8.48 6.15
C ASN A 49 22.67 9.61 6.81
N THR A 50 21.92 10.45 6.07
CA THR A 50 21.18 11.58 6.66
C THR A 50 20.03 11.11 7.55
N SER A 51 19.30 10.08 7.12
CA SER A 51 18.23 9.47 7.92
C SER A 51 18.76 8.87 9.22
N VAL A 52 19.95 8.28 9.22
CA VAL A 52 20.57 7.71 10.44
C VAL A 52 20.92 8.81 11.42
N ILE A 53 21.49 9.91 10.93
CA ILE A 53 21.82 11.11 11.72
C ILE A 53 20.54 11.71 12.32
N ALA A 54 19.47 11.86 11.54
CA ALA A 54 18.19 12.35 12.01
C ALA A 54 17.59 11.45 13.11
N TRP A 55 17.65 10.12 12.95
CA TRP A 55 17.21 9.19 13.99
C TRP A 55 18.05 9.29 15.26
N ARG A 56 19.39 9.45 15.16
CA ARG A 56 20.26 9.65 16.33
C ARG A 56 19.88 10.93 17.08
N ALA A 57 19.59 12.00 16.35
CA ALA A 57 19.17 13.27 16.92
C ALA A 57 17.87 13.13 17.72
N ILE A 58 16.84 12.53 17.13
CA ILE A 58 15.55 12.28 17.79
C ILE A 58 15.72 11.41 19.04
N LEU A 59 16.53 10.35 18.97
CA LEU A 59 16.76 9.44 20.11
C LEU A 59 17.57 10.10 21.24
N LYS A 60 18.49 11.01 20.90
CA LYS A 60 19.25 11.79 21.89
C LYS A 60 18.36 12.79 22.61
N GLU A 61 17.51 13.51 21.88
CA GLU A 61 16.55 14.48 22.42
C GLU A 61 15.52 13.86 23.38
N MET A 62 15.17 12.60 23.16
CA MET A 62 14.29 11.85 24.05
C MET A 62 15.04 11.14 25.18
N GLY A 63 16.38 11.15 25.18
CA GLY A 63 17.18 10.44 26.19
C GLY A 63 17.14 8.91 26.10
N ILE A 64 16.58 8.34 25.03
CA ILE A 64 16.43 6.87 24.88
C ILE A 64 17.45 6.23 23.93
N HIS A 65 18.43 6.99 23.45
CA HIS A 65 19.48 6.54 22.51
C HIS A 65 20.30 5.31 22.95
N ARG A 66 20.45 5.07 24.26
CA ARG A 66 21.12 3.86 24.79
C ARG A 66 20.18 2.66 24.97
N LYS A 67 18.86 2.89 24.89
CA LYS A 67 17.83 1.85 25.04
C LYS A 67 17.30 1.38 23.69
N MET A 68 17.37 2.23 22.68
CA MET A 68 16.78 1.99 21.37
C MET A 68 17.71 2.45 20.26
N SER A 69 18.04 1.53 19.37
CA SER A 69 18.89 1.79 18.21
C SER A 69 18.15 2.60 17.13
N THR A 70 18.90 3.30 16.28
CA THR A 70 18.39 4.01 15.10
C THR A 70 17.60 3.10 14.15
N SER A 71 18.02 1.85 13.98
CA SER A 71 17.32 0.84 13.19
C SER A 71 15.97 0.47 13.79
N GLN A 72 15.90 0.39 15.12
CA GLN A 72 14.65 0.13 15.84
C GLN A 72 13.69 1.33 15.74
N ALA A 73 14.21 2.56 15.80
CA ALA A 73 13.44 3.80 15.56
C ALA A 73 12.81 3.83 14.18
N ARG A 74 13.61 3.55 13.15
CA ARG A 74 13.10 3.46 11.78
C ARG A 74 12.00 2.40 11.65
N LYS A 75 12.23 1.19 12.17
CA LYS A 75 11.25 0.09 12.11
C LYS A 75 9.97 0.44 12.85
N LYS A 76 10.06 1.10 14.02
CA LYS A 76 8.92 1.57 14.79
C LYS A 76 8.08 2.58 13.99
N TRP A 77 8.74 3.56 13.37
CA TRP A 77 8.09 4.56 12.53
C TRP A 77 7.38 3.95 11.30
N GLU A 78 8.04 3.03 10.59
CA GLU A 78 7.42 2.34 9.45
C GLU A 78 6.23 1.47 9.86
N ASN A 79 6.29 0.82 11.02
CA ASN A 79 5.15 0.07 11.56
C ASN A 79 3.95 0.97 11.89
N LEU A 80 4.20 2.17 12.43
CA LEU A 80 3.14 3.17 12.67
C LEU A 80 2.51 3.63 11.34
N LYS A 81 3.35 3.96 10.34
CA LYS A 81 2.86 4.34 9.00
C LYS A 81 2.04 3.24 8.33
N LYS A 82 2.47 1.98 8.44
CA LYS A 82 1.77 0.83 7.86
C LYS A 82 0.38 0.71 8.46
N LYS A 83 0.26 0.72 9.80
CA LYS A 83 -1.03 0.68 10.49
C LYS A 83 -1.91 1.89 10.14
N TYR A 84 -1.33 3.09 10.04
CA TYR A 84 -2.06 4.28 9.61
C TYR A 84 -2.66 4.11 8.21
N LYS A 85 -1.87 3.63 7.23
CA LYS A 85 -2.33 3.40 5.86
C LYS A 85 -3.42 2.33 5.76
N GLU A 86 -3.27 1.23 6.49
CA GLU A 86 -4.29 0.16 6.56
C GLU A 86 -5.62 0.67 7.12
N MET A 87 -5.58 1.56 8.11
CA MET A 87 -6.79 2.16 8.69
C MET A 87 -7.39 3.26 7.81
N LYS A 88 -6.58 4.03 7.08
CA LYS A 88 -7.02 5.12 6.18
C LYS A 88 -7.65 4.59 4.89
N ASN A 89 -7.15 3.47 4.37
CA ASN A 89 -7.62 2.86 3.13
C ASN A 89 -8.01 1.39 3.38
N PRO A 90 -9.21 1.12 3.95
CA PRO A 90 -9.67 -0.25 4.11
C PRO A 90 -9.75 -0.98 2.77
N PRO A 91 -9.48 -2.30 2.73
CA PRO A 91 -9.89 -3.14 1.62
C PRO A 91 -11.40 -2.98 1.34
N PRO A 92 -11.85 -3.07 0.08
CA PRO A 92 -13.26 -2.85 -0.28
C PRO A 92 -14.19 -3.74 0.56
N GLY A 93 -15.06 -3.13 1.37
CA GLY A 93 -16.06 -3.83 2.19
C GLY A 93 -15.85 -3.83 3.71
N ILE A 94 -14.78 -3.22 4.24
CA ILE A 94 -14.55 -3.14 5.69
C ILE A 94 -14.70 -1.68 6.17
N THR A 95 -15.64 -1.43 7.07
CA THR A 95 -15.76 -0.14 7.77
C THR A 95 -14.78 -0.12 8.95
N VAL A 96 -13.61 0.44 8.71
CA VAL A 96 -12.61 0.58 9.78
C VAL A 96 -12.94 1.82 10.58
N ASN A 97 -13.26 1.64 11.87
CA ASN A 97 -13.51 2.76 12.77
C ASN A 97 -12.16 3.44 13.12
N PRO A 98 -11.95 4.72 12.77
CA PRO A 98 -10.68 5.44 13.02
C PRO A 98 -10.29 5.53 14.50
N THR A 99 -11.25 5.35 15.42
CA THR A 99 -11.04 5.44 16.88
C THR A 99 -10.47 4.17 17.52
N ASN A 100 -10.42 3.05 16.81
CA ASN A 100 -9.90 1.79 17.35
C ASN A 100 -8.37 1.81 17.56
N TRP A 101 -7.68 2.79 16.99
CA TRP A 101 -6.25 2.98 17.18
C TRP A 101 -5.97 4.35 17.76
N GLN A 102 -5.61 4.38 19.04
CA GLN A 102 -5.33 5.60 19.82
C GLN A 102 -4.26 6.53 19.21
N TRP A 103 -3.46 6.03 18.26
CA TRP A 103 -2.43 6.81 17.56
C TRP A 103 -2.87 7.30 16.16
N PHE A 104 -4.10 7.03 15.74
CA PHE A 104 -4.59 7.39 14.40
C PHE A 104 -4.56 8.90 14.19
N SER A 105 -5.19 9.68 15.07
CA SER A 105 -5.20 11.15 14.98
C SER A 105 -3.81 11.76 15.10
N LEU A 106 -2.96 11.21 15.99
CA LEU A 106 -1.58 11.65 16.14
C LEU A 106 -0.74 11.43 14.87
N MET A 107 -0.90 10.26 14.22
CA MET A 107 -0.23 9.97 12.95
C MET A 107 -0.85 10.74 11.77
N GLU A 108 -2.15 11.02 11.80
CA GLU A 108 -2.84 11.85 10.82
C GLU A 108 -2.31 13.30 10.86
N ASP A 109 -2.26 13.90 12.04
CA ASP A 109 -1.70 15.24 12.25
C ASP A 109 -0.23 15.32 11.83
N ALA A 110 0.55 14.27 12.11
CA ALA A 110 1.95 14.15 11.72
C ALA A 110 2.15 14.01 10.20
N MET A 111 1.26 13.29 9.51
CA MET A 111 1.33 13.07 8.06
C MET A 111 0.76 14.24 7.25
N GLU A 112 -0.16 15.00 7.83
CA GLU A 112 -0.75 16.22 7.23
C GLU A 112 0.07 17.48 7.51
N GLY A 113 1.18 17.36 8.25
CA GLY A 113 2.11 18.46 8.51
C GLY A 113 1.61 19.48 9.54
N ARG A 114 0.51 19.19 10.25
CA ARG A 114 -0.09 20.08 11.26
C ARG A 114 0.79 20.22 12.52
N LEU A 115 1.76 19.33 12.71
CA LEU A 115 2.67 19.32 13.86
C LEU A 115 4.04 19.97 13.57
N ASN A 116 4.27 20.48 12.36
CA ASN A 116 5.57 20.99 11.95
C ASN A 116 6.05 22.23 12.74
N ASP A 117 5.13 22.97 13.36
CA ASP A 117 5.43 24.24 14.04
C ASP A 117 5.51 24.12 15.58
N SER A 118 5.33 22.91 16.12
CA SER A 118 5.04 22.74 17.56
C SER A 118 6.20 22.26 18.44
N GLU A 119 7.36 21.86 17.88
CA GLU A 119 8.50 21.39 18.68
C GLU A 119 9.84 21.73 18.00
N SER A 120 10.84 22.17 18.78
CA SER A 120 12.09 22.75 18.27
C SER A 120 12.88 21.79 17.37
N MET A 121 13.39 22.29 16.25
CA MET A 121 14.28 21.54 15.34
C MET A 121 15.42 20.90 16.12
N VAL A 122 15.61 19.58 15.93
CA VAL A 122 16.67 18.87 16.64
C VAL A 122 18.01 19.19 15.99
N SER A 123 18.94 19.74 16.77
CA SER A 123 20.28 20.10 16.29
C SER A 123 21.11 18.85 15.99
N THR A 124 21.50 18.70 14.72
CA THR A 124 22.39 17.61 14.25
C THR A 124 23.87 17.90 14.48
N MET A 125 24.22 19.11 14.94
CA MET A 125 25.61 19.58 15.07
C MET A 125 26.35 19.05 16.30
N SER A 126 25.66 18.37 17.23
CA SER A 126 26.25 17.79 18.45
C SER A 126 25.84 16.33 18.60
N LEU A 127 26.14 15.51 17.60
CA LEU A 127 26.03 14.06 17.69
C LEU A 127 27.45 13.51 17.91
N GLY A 128 27.67 12.89 19.07
CA GLY A 128 28.97 12.29 19.42
C GLY A 128 29.33 11.11 18.52
N GLU A 129 30.43 10.42 18.83
CA GLU A 129 30.86 9.22 18.12
C GLU A 129 29.79 8.11 18.15
N ASP A 130 29.81 7.25 17.12
CA ASP A 130 28.83 6.16 16.92
C ASP A 130 28.69 5.22 18.14
N SER A 131 29.74 5.17 18.99
CA SER A 131 29.78 4.39 20.22
C SER A 131 28.66 4.75 21.21
N ASP A 132 28.21 6.02 21.26
CA ASP A 132 27.20 6.47 22.22
C ASP A 132 25.78 5.93 21.92
N TYR A 133 25.56 5.39 20.72
CA TYR A 133 24.25 4.98 20.20
C TYR A 133 24.11 3.45 20.08
N ARG A 134 25.11 2.69 20.56
CA ARG A 134 25.00 1.24 20.68
C ARG A 134 24.22 0.90 21.95
N PRO A 135 23.21 0.01 21.89
CA PRO A 135 22.57 -0.50 23.09
C PRO A 135 23.60 -1.20 23.98
N ASP A 136 23.55 -0.94 25.29
CA ASP A 136 24.47 -1.55 26.26
C ASP A 136 24.30 -3.08 26.22
N LYS A 137 25.26 -3.78 25.60
CA LYS A 137 25.40 -5.22 25.76
C LYS A 137 25.97 -5.49 27.16
N PRO A 138 25.50 -6.50 27.90
CA PRO A 138 26.14 -6.86 29.16
C PRO A 138 27.62 -7.17 28.88
N ARG A 139 28.53 -6.45 29.55
CA ARG A 139 29.96 -6.70 29.49
C ARG A 139 30.18 -8.15 29.91
N ARG A 140 30.58 -9.03 28.99
CA ARG A 140 31.26 -10.25 29.37
C ARG A 140 32.52 -9.82 30.12
N ARG A 141 32.52 -9.94 31.44
CA ARG A 141 33.73 -9.82 32.25
C ARG A 141 34.69 -10.93 31.78
N GLY A 142 35.96 -10.58 31.64
CA GLY A 142 37.03 -11.55 31.40
C GLY A 142 37.72 -11.39 30.05
N ARG A 143 38.34 -10.24 29.81
CA ARG A 143 39.60 -10.17 29.07
C ARG A 143 40.43 -9.11 29.76
N ASP A 144 41.11 -9.52 30.82
CA ASP A 144 42.19 -8.71 31.36
C ASP A 144 43.24 -8.59 30.26
N SER A 145 43.29 -7.41 29.65
CA SER A 145 44.51 -6.93 29.04
C SER A 145 45.55 -6.92 30.14
N PHE A 146 46.48 -7.87 30.11
CA PHE A 146 47.75 -7.72 30.81
C PHE A 146 48.42 -6.48 30.22
N ARG A 147 48.24 -5.39 30.96
CA ARG A 147 48.99 -4.15 30.84
C ARG A 147 50.41 -4.51 31.22
N SER A 148 51.30 -4.45 30.23
CA SER A 148 52.75 -4.50 30.41
C SER A 148 53.16 -3.41 31.39
N ASP A 149 53.48 -3.82 32.62
CA ASP A 149 54.28 -3.04 33.54
C ASP A 149 55.61 -3.78 33.71
N ILE A 150 56.61 -3.24 33.02
CA ILE A 150 58.03 -3.46 33.27
C ILE A 150 58.32 -2.98 34.70
N GLU A 151 58.62 -3.90 35.62
CA GLU A 151 59.37 -3.59 36.83
C GLU A 151 60.73 -4.29 36.77
N LEU A 152 61.71 -3.50 36.34
CA LEU A 152 63.14 -3.79 36.40
C LEU A 152 63.59 -3.57 37.84
N LEU A 153 63.47 -4.60 38.69
CA LEU A 153 64.25 -4.67 39.93
C LEU A 153 65.53 -5.45 39.63
N VAL A 154 66.61 -4.70 39.42
CA VAL A 154 67.98 -5.21 39.55
C VAL A 154 68.28 -5.25 41.04
N ASP A 155 68.19 -6.44 41.64
CA ASP A 155 69.00 -6.77 42.80
C ASP A 155 69.82 -7.99 42.43
N GLY A 156 71.12 -7.76 42.21
CA GLY A 156 72.07 -8.82 42.07
C GLY A 156 72.37 -9.39 43.45
N GLU A 157 72.29 -10.71 43.57
CA GLU A 157 73.22 -11.45 44.39
C GLU A 157 73.29 -12.91 43.92
N ASP A 158 74.52 -13.39 43.96
CA ASP A 158 75.09 -14.50 43.23
C ASP A 158 74.95 -15.79 44.04
N THR A 159 74.12 -16.75 43.62
CA THR A 159 74.16 -18.11 44.17
C THR A 159 73.65 -19.16 43.19
N GLY A 160 74.49 -20.16 42.91
CA GLY A 160 74.05 -21.55 42.95
C GLY A 160 73.70 -22.19 41.61
N LEU A 161 74.67 -22.93 41.10
CA LEU A 161 74.55 -23.93 40.03
C LEU A 161 73.40 -24.92 40.23
N SER A 162 72.91 -25.41 39.09
CA SER A 162 72.54 -26.82 38.83
C SER A 162 71.07 -27.22 39.03
N GLY A 163 70.36 -27.30 37.90
CA GLY A 163 69.43 -28.40 37.63
C GLY A 163 67.93 -28.06 37.61
N ASP A 164 67.43 -27.35 36.59
CA ASP A 164 66.00 -27.44 36.21
C ASP A 164 65.69 -27.01 34.77
N THR A 165 66.56 -27.25 33.79
CA THR A 165 66.27 -26.89 32.37
C THR A 165 65.35 -27.89 31.65
N GLY A 166 64.76 -28.85 32.39
CA GLY A 166 63.89 -29.89 31.85
C GLY A 166 62.40 -29.60 31.97
N ARG A 167 61.97 -28.77 32.93
CA ARG A 167 60.56 -28.38 33.11
C ARG A 167 60.15 -27.18 32.24
N ASP A 168 61.10 -26.27 32.00
CA ASP A 168 60.91 -25.01 31.27
C ASP A 168 60.53 -25.26 29.79
N LEU A 169 61.26 -26.15 29.10
CA LEU A 169 60.97 -26.54 27.70
C LEU A 169 59.67 -27.38 27.55
N GLY A 170 59.18 -27.99 28.63
CA GLY A 170 57.91 -28.71 28.64
C GLY A 170 56.71 -27.75 28.70
N SER A 171 56.82 -26.71 29.53
CA SER A 171 55.82 -25.63 29.61
C SER A 171 55.69 -24.89 28.28
N ASP A 172 56.80 -24.49 27.66
CA ASP A 172 56.80 -23.82 26.35
C ASP A 172 56.17 -24.70 25.25
N ARG A 173 56.35 -26.01 25.33
CA ARG A 173 55.74 -26.95 24.38
C ARG A 173 54.23 -27.04 24.58
N ASP A 174 53.77 -27.14 25.83
CA ASP A 174 52.35 -27.17 26.15
C ASP A 174 51.65 -25.85 25.77
N ASP A 175 52.33 -24.72 25.96
CA ASP A 175 51.85 -23.39 25.52
C ASP A 175 51.73 -23.29 24.00
N MET A 176 52.71 -23.80 23.25
CA MET A 176 52.67 -23.87 21.78
C MET A 176 51.61 -24.85 21.27
N GLU A 177 51.37 -25.96 21.97
CA GLU A 177 50.29 -26.91 21.66
C GLU A 177 48.91 -26.28 21.95
N HIS A 178 48.78 -25.49 23.02
CA HIS A 178 47.58 -24.71 23.32
C HIS A 178 47.31 -23.61 22.28
N GLU A 179 48.33 -22.88 21.86
CA GLU A 179 48.22 -21.86 20.81
C GLU A 179 47.78 -22.48 19.47
N ARG A 180 48.32 -23.65 19.10
CA ARG A 180 47.88 -24.40 17.91
C ARG A 180 46.42 -24.80 18.00
N ALA A 181 45.97 -25.31 19.15
CA ALA A 181 44.58 -25.68 19.35
C ALA A 181 43.63 -24.47 19.24
N MET A 182 44.05 -23.31 19.75
CA MET A 182 43.31 -22.05 19.61
C MET A 182 43.23 -21.60 18.14
N LEU A 183 44.33 -21.66 17.40
CA LEU A 183 44.36 -21.32 15.97
C LEU A 183 43.49 -22.26 15.12
N ASP A 184 43.47 -23.56 15.44
CA ASP A 184 42.61 -24.53 14.76
C ASP A 184 41.12 -24.28 15.08
N SER A 185 40.79 -23.90 16.31
CA SER A 185 39.45 -23.47 16.71
C SER A 185 39.02 -22.20 15.94
N ASP A 186 39.89 -21.20 15.88
CA ASP A 186 39.64 -19.96 15.14
C ASP A 186 39.46 -20.22 13.64
N ARG A 187 40.27 -21.12 13.07
CA ARG A 187 40.16 -21.54 11.67
C ARG A 187 38.81 -22.20 11.39
N SER A 188 38.34 -23.09 12.28
CA SER A 188 37.04 -23.72 12.17
C SER A 188 35.88 -22.73 12.29
N ALA A 189 36.02 -21.72 13.17
CA ALA A 189 35.05 -20.64 13.32
C ALA A 189 34.95 -19.78 12.05
N LEU A 190 36.08 -19.40 11.45
CA LEU A 190 36.13 -18.66 10.18
C LEU A 190 35.55 -19.46 9.02
N GLU A 191 35.78 -20.76 8.97
CA GLU A 191 35.17 -21.63 7.95
C GLU A 191 33.65 -21.69 8.10
N SER A 192 33.15 -21.77 9.34
CA SER A 192 31.72 -21.71 9.64
C SER A 192 31.10 -20.37 9.23
N GLU A 193 31.75 -19.25 9.54
CA GLU A 193 31.33 -17.91 9.12
C GLU A 193 31.28 -17.78 7.59
N ARG A 194 32.30 -18.29 6.90
CA ARG A 194 32.34 -18.34 5.43
C ARG A 194 31.14 -19.11 4.86
N MET A 195 30.77 -20.25 5.44
CA MET A 195 29.59 -21.00 5.00
C MET A 195 28.28 -20.25 5.24
N VAL A 196 28.18 -19.47 6.32
CA VAL A 196 26.99 -18.63 6.57
C VAL A 196 26.89 -17.52 5.52
N LEU A 197 27.97 -16.78 5.27
CA LEU A 197 28.03 -15.73 4.26
C LEU A 197 27.72 -16.26 2.85
N GLU A 198 28.18 -17.47 2.54
CA GLU A 198 27.88 -18.13 1.27
C GLU A 198 26.38 -18.44 1.12
N ARG A 199 25.72 -18.89 2.19
CA ARG A 199 24.26 -19.08 2.20
C ARG A 199 23.51 -17.75 2.06
N GLU A 200 23.92 -16.71 2.78
CA GLU A 200 23.31 -15.38 2.68
C GLU A 200 23.42 -14.81 1.26
N LYS A 201 24.59 -14.97 0.62
CA LYS A 201 24.79 -14.58 -0.78
C LYS A 201 23.81 -15.30 -1.70
N MET A 202 23.61 -16.61 -1.53
CA MET A 202 22.64 -17.36 -2.34
C MET A 202 21.19 -16.89 -2.10
N VAL A 203 20.84 -16.42 -0.90
CA VAL A 203 19.51 -15.84 -0.64
C VAL A 203 19.36 -14.51 -1.38
N LEU A 204 20.36 -13.62 -1.27
CA LEU A 204 20.36 -12.34 -1.97
C LEU A 204 20.31 -12.50 -3.49
N ASP A 205 21.02 -13.48 -4.06
CA ASP A 205 20.97 -13.77 -5.49
C ASP A 205 19.56 -14.22 -5.94
N ARG A 206 18.86 -15.00 -5.10
CA ARG A 206 17.46 -15.38 -5.36
C ARG A 206 16.50 -14.20 -5.27
N GLU A 207 16.67 -13.33 -4.28
CA GLU A 207 15.89 -12.11 -4.13
C GLU A 207 16.11 -11.17 -5.32
N ARG A 208 17.36 -10.99 -5.76
CA ARG A 208 17.72 -10.20 -6.94
C ARG A 208 17.03 -10.74 -8.20
N ALA A 209 17.07 -12.06 -8.41
CA ALA A 209 16.38 -12.69 -9.53
C ALA A 209 14.84 -12.56 -9.41
N GLY A 210 14.30 -12.54 -8.18
CA GLY A 210 12.89 -12.22 -7.92
C GLY A 210 12.52 -10.82 -8.39
N LEU A 211 13.27 -9.81 -7.93
CA LEU A 211 13.07 -8.41 -8.30
C LEU A 211 13.20 -8.16 -9.81
N GLU A 212 14.14 -8.84 -10.48
CA GLU A 212 14.31 -8.74 -11.92
C GLU A 212 13.07 -9.26 -12.69
N ARG A 213 12.44 -10.35 -12.22
CA ARG A 213 11.19 -10.84 -12.80
C ARG A 213 10.03 -9.88 -12.56
N GLU A 214 9.94 -9.30 -11.36
CA GLU A 214 8.92 -8.30 -11.03
C GLU A 214 9.06 -7.05 -11.90
N LEU A 215 10.29 -6.56 -12.10
CA LEU A 215 10.55 -5.42 -12.99
C LEU A 215 10.11 -5.73 -14.42
N ALA A 216 10.44 -6.91 -14.94
CA ALA A 216 10.00 -7.33 -16.27
C ALA A 216 8.47 -7.48 -16.37
N ALA A 217 7.78 -7.88 -15.30
CA ALA A 217 6.32 -7.92 -15.27
C ALA A 217 5.72 -6.50 -15.32
N LEU A 218 6.25 -5.58 -14.51
CA LEU A 218 5.84 -4.18 -14.51
C LEU A 218 6.05 -3.50 -15.88
N ASP A 219 7.13 -3.82 -16.59
CA ASP A 219 7.37 -3.29 -17.94
C ASP A 219 6.31 -3.78 -18.94
N ARG A 220 5.86 -5.04 -18.81
CA ARG A 220 4.76 -5.57 -19.64
C ARG A 220 3.44 -4.89 -19.32
N ASP A 221 3.14 -4.70 -18.04
CA ASP A 221 1.91 -4.03 -17.59
C ASP A 221 1.88 -2.57 -18.07
N LYS A 222 3.01 -1.87 -17.96
CA LYS A 222 3.15 -0.51 -18.48
C LYS A 222 2.87 -0.45 -19.99
N ALA A 223 3.47 -1.36 -20.77
CA ALA A 223 3.21 -1.43 -22.21
C ALA A 223 1.75 -1.78 -22.52
N SER A 224 1.08 -2.58 -21.69
CA SER A 224 -0.35 -2.88 -21.82
C SER A 224 -1.21 -1.63 -21.59
N LEU A 225 -0.95 -0.90 -20.51
CA LEU A 225 -1.66 0.34 -20.17
C LEU A 225 -1.47 1.43 -21.23
N GLU A 226 -0.29 1.54 -21.83
CA GLU A 226 -0.05 2.46 -22.95
C GLU A 226 -0.92 2.12 -24.18
N ARG A 227 -1.10 0.83 -24.49
CA ARG A 227 -2.00 0.39 -25.57
C ARG A 227 -3.47 0.67 -25.26
N GLU A 228 -3.89 0.41 -24.03
CA GLU A 228 -5.26 0.68 -23.57
C GLU A 228 -5.57 2.18 -23.61
N LYS A 229 -4.65 3.02 -23.12
CA LYS A 229 -4.78 4.48 -23.22
C LYS A 229 -4.95 4.94 -24.67
N ALA A 230 -4.14 4.42 -25.58
CA ALA A 230 -4.25 4.74 -27.00
C ALA A 230 -5.58 4.25 -27.63
N ALA A 231 -6.16 3.16 -27.12
CA ALA A 231 -7.49 2.70 -27.54
C ALA A 231 -8.60 3.64 -27.03
N VAL A 232 -8.55 4.01 -25.75
CA VAL A 232 -9.51 4.96 -25.17
C VAL A 232 -9.46 6.32 -25.87
N GLU A 233 -8.27 6.80 -26.24
CA GLU A 233 -8.14 8.06 -27.01
C GLU A 233 -8.79 7.96 -28.39
N ARG A 234 -8.67 6.81 -29.08
CA ARG A 234 -9.36 6.55 -30.36
C ARG A 234 -10.87 6.50 -30.20
N ASP A 235 -11.37 5.80 -29.17
CA ASP A 235 -12.81 5.69 -28.91
C ASP A 235 -13.40 7.06 -28.55
N ARG A 236 -12.68 7.86 -27.76
CA ARG A 236 -13.08 9.24 -27.45
C ARG A 236 -13.21 10.09 -28.70
N ALA A 237 -12.26 10.00 -29.63
CA ALA A 237 -12.33 10.72 -30.90
C ALA A 237 -13.52 10.25 -31.77
N SER A 238 -13.83 8.94 -31.77
CA SER A 238 -15.00 8.39 -32.46
C SER A 238 -16.31 8.94 -31.89
N VAL A 239 -16.46 8.93 -30.56
CA VAL A 239 -17.65 9.47 -29.88
C VAL A 239 -17.81 10.96 -30.14
N GLU A 240 -16.71 11.72 -30.16
CA GLU A 240 -16.75 13.15 -30.50
C GLU A 240 -17.25 13.38 -31.94
N HIS A 241 -16.79 12.55 -32.89
CA HIS A 241 -17.28 12.61 -34.27
C HIS A 241 -18.78 12.29 -34.36
N GLU A 242 -19.24 11.22 -33.71
CA GLU A 242 -20.66 10.85 -33.67
C GLU A 242 -21.52 11.95 -33.05
N ARG A 243 -21.06 12.57 -31.97
CA ARG A 243 -21.75 13.70 -31.34
C ARG A 243 -21.90 14.87 -32.30
N ALA A 244 -20.85 15.23 -33.04
CA ALA A 244 -20.90 16.29 -34.05
C ALA A 244 -21.87 15.96 -35.20
N GLN A 245 -21.95 14.69 -35.63
CA GLN A 245 -22.92 14.26 -36.63
C GLN A 245 -24.36 14.34 -36.12
N LEU A 246 -24.61 13.94 -34.88
CA LEU A 246 -25.93 14.05 -34.24
C LEU A 246 -26.36 15.52 -34.09
N GLU A 247 -25.43 16.41 -33.76
CA GLU A 247 -25.71 17.85 -33.69
C GLU A 247 -26.13 18.42 -35.06
N LYS A 248 -25.45 18.02 -36.15
CA LYS A 248 -25.85 18.39 -37.51
C LYS A 248 -27.25 17.89 -37.87
N LYS A 249 -27.54 16.62 -37.58
CA LYS A 249 -28.87 16.02 -37.82
C LYS A 249 -29.97 16.72 -37.02
N ARG A 250 -29.67 17.11 -35.77
CA ARG A 250 -30.61 17.88 -34.94
C ARG A 250 -30.91 19.24 -35.57
N ALA A 251 -29.87 19.96 -36.01
CA ALA A 251 -30.04 21.24 -36.69
C ALA A 251 -30.81 21.11 -38.03
N GLU A 252 -30.66 20.00 -38.74
CA GLU A 252 -31.44 19.70 -39.94
C GLU A 252 -32.92 19.48 -39.62
N MET A 253 -33.24 18.63 -38.63
CA MET A 253 -34.62 18.45 -38.18
C MET A 253 -35.27 19.75 -37.69
N ASP A 254 -34.52 20.62 -37.02
CA ASP A 254 -35.04 21.92 -36.57
C ASP A 254 -35.39 22.83 -37.76
N ARG A 255 -34.59 22.81 -38.85
CA ARG A 255 -34.92 23.52 -40.10
C ARG A 255 -36.15 22.95 -40.78
N GLU A 256 -36.29 21.63 -40.85
CA GLU A 256 -37.46 20.97 -41.41
C GLU A 256 -38.73 21.30 -40.63
N ARG A 257 -38.67 21.26 -39.29
CA ARG A 257 -39.77 21.69 -38.41
C ARG A 257 -40.19 23.13 -38.69
N ALA A 258 -39.23 24.05 -38.78
CA ALA A 258 -39.51 25.45 -39.11
C ALA A 258 -40.10 25.61 -40.52
N LYS A 259 -39.74 24.76 -41.48
CA LYS A 259 -40.35 24.75 -42.82
C LYS A 259 -41.80 24.29 -42.75
N MET A 260 -42.06 23.16 -42.09
CA MET A 260 -43.41 22.63 -41.89
C MET A 260 -44.34 23.62 -41.17
N GLU A 261 -43.80 24.37 -40.19
CA GLU A 261 -44.54 25.42 -39.49
C GLU A 261 -44.91 26.58 -40.42
N ARG A 262 -44.00 27.02 -41.31
CA ARG A 262 -44.31 28.04 -42.33
C ARG A 262 -45.36 27.56 -43.32
N ASP A 263 -45.23 26.32 -43.79
CA ASP A 263 -46.18 25.71 -44.73
C ASP A 263 -47.57 25.60 -44.08
N ARG A 264 -47.65 25.19 -42.81
CA ARG A 264 -48.89 25.16 -42.03
C ARG A 264 -49.52 26.56 -41.91
N ALA A 265 -48.73 27.58 -41.57
CA ALA A 265 -49.21 28.96 -41.49
C ALA A 265 -49.67 29.51 -42.86
N ALA A 266 -49.02 29.09 -43.96
CA ALA A 266 -49.45 29.46 -45.31
C ALA A 266 -50.80 28.80 -45.67
N LEU A 267 -50.98 27.51 -45.39
CA LEU A 267 -52.25 26.81 -45.59
C LEU A 267 -53.37 27.40 -44.74
N GLU A 268 -53.10 27.79 -43.50
CA GLU A 268 -54.09 28.43 -42.64
C GLU A 268 -54.54 29.80 -43.19
N ARG A 269 -53.60 30.61 -43.71
CA ARG A 269 -53.94 31.86 -44.42
C ARG A 269 -54.76 31.61 -45.67
N GLN A 270 -54.41 30.60 -46.47
CA GLN A 270 -55.20 30.23 -47.66
C GLN A 270 -56.62 29.79 -47.27
N ARG A 271 -56.75 29.00 -46.20
CA ARG A 271 -58.06 28.58 -45.65
C ARG A 271 -58.87 29.77 -45.13
N ALA A 272 -58.24 30.73 -44.46
CA ALA A 272 -58.93 31.95 -44.02
C ALA A 272 -59.38 32.83 -45.21
N GLY A 273 -58.57 32.91 -46.28
CA GLY A 273 -58.93 33.61 -47.51
C GLY A 273 -60.09 32.97 -48.26
N ILE A 274 -60.06 31.64 -48.43
CA ILE A 274 -61.18 30.89 -49.04
C ILE A 274 -62.40 30.91 -48.12
N GLY A 275 -62.20 30.76 -46.81
CA GLY A 275 -63.25 30.82 -45.81
C GLY A 275 -63.97 32.16 -45.78
N GLY A 276 -63.27 33.28 -46.06
CA GLY A 276 -63.84 34.60 -46.24
C GLY A 276 -64.75 34.74 -47.47
N ASP A 277 -64.42 34.06 -48.57
CA ASP A 277 -65.28 33.95 -49.77
C ASP A 277 -66.45 32.97 -49.59
N VAL A 278 -66.35 32.03 -48.62
CA VAL A 278 -67.35 30.96 -48.39
C VAL A 278 -68.32 31.28 -47.25
N ILE A 279 -68.20 32.43 -46.56
CA ILE A 279 -69.14 32.81 -45.48
C ILE A 279 -70.60 32.96 -45.99
N ASP A 280 -70.82 33.04 -47.31
CA ASP A 280 -72.18 33.12 -47.88
C ASP A 280 -72.85 31.77 -48.17
N ASN A 281 -72.26 30.62 -47.80
CA ASN A 281 -72.88 29.29 -47.99
C ASN A 281 -72.47 28.26 -46.92
N GLN A 282 -72.98 28.40 -45.69
CA GLN A 282 -72.80 27.38 -44.63
C GLN A 282 -74.06 26.55 -44.39
N GLU A 283 -74.19 25.40 -45.04
CA GLU A 283 -74.99 24.25 -44.53
C GLU A 283 -74.43 22.84 -44.89
N GLY A 284 -73.30 22.74 -45.62
CA GLY A 284 -72.87 21.47 -46.24
C GLY A 284 -72.00 20.50 -45.44
N PRO A 285 -70.93 20.92 -44.73
CA PRO A 285 -69.89 19.96 -44.33
C PRO A 285 -70.17 19.19 -43.02
N GLU A 286 -70.98 19.73 -42.11
CA GLU A 286 -71.30 19.05 -40.84
C GLU A 286 -72.28 17.88 -41.04
N LYS A 287 -73.26 18.02 -41.94
CA LYS A 287 -74.18 16.91 -42.29
C LYS A 287 -73.45 15.74 -42.98
N ALA A 288 -72.43 16.03 -43.78
CA ALA A 288 -71.68 15.00 -44.50
C ALA A 288 -70.78 14.17 -43.56
N ALA A 289 -70.16 14.80 -42.55
CA ALA A 289 -69.36 14.09 -41.55
C ALA A 289 -70.24 13.23 -40.63
N ALA A 290 -71.38 13.76 -40.17
CA ALA A 290 -72.33 13.02 -39.34
C ALA A 290 -72.93 11.80 -40.07
N ALA A 291 -73.26 11.95 -41.36
CA ALA A 291 -73.79 10.84 -42.17
C ALA A 291 -72.76 9.72 -42.37
N ALA A 292 -71.48 10.06 -42.54
CA ALA A 292 -70.42 9.06 -42.69
C ALA A 292 -70.15 8.29 -41.38
N GLU A 293 -70.24 8.95 -40.24
CA GLU A 293 -70.12 8.30 -38.93
C GLU A 293 -71.30 7.36 -38.65
N GLU A 294 -72.54 7.78 -38.94
CA GLU A 294 -73.73 6.92 -38.82
C GLU A 294 -73.66 5.70 -39.74
N GLU A 295 -73.15 5.86 -40.97
CA GLU A 295 -73.04 4.76 -41.93
C GLU A 295 -72.01 3.71 -41.49
N ILE A 296 -70.89 4.14 -40.91
CA ILE A 296 -69.88 3.24 -40.34
C ILE A 296 -70.43 2.50 -39.11
N GLU A 297 -71.20 3.19 -38.27
CA GLU A 297 -71.80 2.59 -37.08
C GLU A 297 -72.87 1.55 -37.45
N LEU A 298 -73.74 1.85 -38.41
CA LEU A 298 -74.72 0.90 -38.96
C LEU A 298 -74.03 -0.32 -39.58
N ALA A 299 -72.94 -0.13 -40.33
CA ALA A 299 -72.18 -1.25 -40.90
C ALA A 299 -71.52 -2.14 -39.82
N SER A 300 -71.06 -1.54 -38.72
CA SER A 300 -70.51 -2.24 -37.55
C SER A 300 -71.58 -3.07 -36.83
N ILE A 301 -72.78 -2.51 -36.66
CA ILE A 301 -73.93 -3.19 -36.04
C ILE A 301 -74.39 -4.37 -36.91
N GLN A 302 -74.51 -4.17 -38.23
CA GLN A 302 -74.90 -5.25 -39.15
C GLN A 302 -73.88 -6.40 -39.18
N ARG A 303 -72.58 -6.10 -39.05
CA ARG A 303 -71.53 -7.13 -38.98
C ARG A 303 -71.63 -7.95 -37.70
N ARG A 304 -71.91 -7.30 -36.56
CA ARG A 304 -72.18 -7.98 -35.27
C ARG A 304 -73.44 -8.82 -35.34
N GLN A 305 -74.51 -8.33 -35.96
CA GLN A 305 -75.75 -9.08 -36.12
C GLN A 305 -75.55 -10.33 -36.99
N LYS A 306 -74.88 -10.20 -38.14
CA LYS A 306 -74.53 -11.35 -38.99
C LYS A 306 -73.66 -12.38 -38.27
N PHE A 307 -72.77 -11.93 -37.39
CA PHE A 307 -71.95 -12.83 -36.57
C PHE A 307 -72.82 -13.58 -35.54
N LEU A 308 -73.75 -12.90 -34.88
CA LEU A 308 -74.70 -13.52 -33.96
C LEU A 308 -75.62 -14.53 -34.68
N ASP A 309 -76.17 -14.18 -35.84
CA ASP A 309 -77.01 -15.10 -36.63
C ASP A 309 -76.24 -16.35 -37.08
N LEU A 310 -74.94 -16.21 -37.39
CA LEU A 310 -74.05 -17.35 -37.69
C LEU A 310 -73.79 -18.20 -36.45
N PHE A 311 -73.64 -17.58 -35.28
CA PHE A 311 -73.48 -18.28 -34.01
C PHE A 311 -74.76 -19.02 -33.61
N GLU A 312 -75.93 -18.41 -33.79
CA GLU A 312 -77.23 -19.02 -33.50
C GLU A 312 -77.46 -20.24 -34.40
N LYS A 313 -77.20 -20.12 -35.71
CA LYS A 313 -77.24 -21.26 -36.65
C LYS A 313 -76.22 -22.36 -36.36
N LEU A 314 -75.11 -22.04 -35.71
CA LEU A 314 -74.12 -23.03 -35.31
C LEU A 314 -74.58 -23.80 -34.06
N ILE A 315 -75.26 -23.11 -33.13
CA ILE A 315 -75.84 -23.71 -31.93
C ILE A 315 -77.06 -24.57 -32.27
N GLU A 316 -77.86 -24.19 -33.27
CA GLU A 316 -79.03 -24.98 -33.71
C GLU A 316 -78.68 -26.26 -34.50
N ASN A 317 -77.45 -26.38 -35.02
CA ASN A 317 -76.99 -27.52 -35.81
C ASN A 317 -76.15 -28.55 -35.01
N PHE A 318 -76.10 -28.44 -33.68
CA PHE A 318 -75.50 -29.40 -32.75
C PHE A 318 -76.56 -29.94 -31.78
#